data_AF-A0A923ZNI9-F1
#
_entry.id   AF-A0A923ZNI9-F1
#
_cell.length_a   1.000
_cell.length_b   1.000
_cell.length_c   1.000
_cell.angle_alpha   90.00
_cell.angle_beta   90.00
_cell.angle_gamma   90.00
#
_symmetry.space_group_name_H-M   'P 1'
#
loop_
_entity.id
_entity.type
_entity.pdbx_description
1 polymer ?
#
loop_
_entity_poly.entity_id
_entity_poly.type
_entity_poly.pdbx_seq_one_letter_code
_entity_poly.pdbx_strand_id
1 'polypeptide(L)'
;MAQFGKASSKRGQPTYAYAIIGVALVLFLFGIVGWLSINLRKSGDYFKENIQVHAFLYPDAGKKRIDSLKNYIAAIPYARDVQHITKEMAAKEWNKDN
;
A
#
# COMPACT_ATOMS: atom_id res chain seq x y z
N MET A 1 70.02 36.20 23.64
CA MET A 1 68.57 36.13 23.95
C MET A 1 67.81 36.68 22.76
N ALA A 2 66.92 35.88 22.15
CA ALA A 2 65.95 36.38 21.18
C ALA A 2 64.64 35.63 21.45
N GLN A 3 63.60 36.36 21.84
CA GLN A 3 62.29 35.82 22.20
C GLN A 3 61.65 35.13 21.00
N PHE A 4 61.25 33.88 21.17
CA PHE A 4 60.35 33.17 20.26
C PHE A 4 59.00 33.90 20.23
N GLY A 5 58.73 34.55 19.10
CA GLY A 5 57.44 35.15 18.79
C GLY A 5 56.34 34.09 18.84
N LYS A 6 55.31 34.35 19.65
CA LYS A 6 54.12 33.52 19.82
C LYS A 6 53.52 33.15 18.45
N ALA A 7 53.62 31.88 18.07
CA ALA A 7 52.77 31.32 17.03
C ALA A 7 51.34 31.27 17.57
N SER A 8 50.54 32.27 17.22
CA SER A 8 49.10 32.26 17.51
C SER A 8 48.47 31.12 16.71
N SER A 9 48.06 30.05 17.40
CA SER A 9 47.29 28.97 16.80
C SER A 9 45.96 29.56 16.34
N LYS A 10 45.82 29.83 15.05
CA LYS A 10 44.50 30.05 14.43
C LYS A 10 43.71 28.76 14.61
N ARG A 11 42.95 28.64 15.70
CA ARG A 11 41.93 27.60 15.86
C ARG A 11 40.90 27.84 14.75
N GLY A 12 40.84 26.90 13.78
CA GLY A 12 39.82 26.91 12.75
C GLY A 12 38.44 26.99 13.40
N GLN A 13 37.54 27.77 12.82
CA GLN A 13 36.19 27.91 13.37
C GLN A 13 35.51 26.53 13.43
N PRO A 14 34.74 26.24 14.50
CA PRO A 14 34.01 24.98 14.58
C PRO A 14 33.01 24.89 13.42
N THR A 15 33.19 23.89 12.55
CA THR A 15 32.33 23.66 11.39
C THR A 15 31.10 22.85 11.79
N TYR A 16 29.93 23.46 11.72
CA TYR A 16 28.63 22.80 11.97
C TYR A 16 28.10 22.00 10.77
N ALA A 17 28.82 21.95 9.65
CA ALA A 17 28.38 21.30 8.42
C ALA A 17 27.96 19.83 8.66
N TYR A 18 28.72 19.09 9.46
CA TYR A 18 28.39 17.70 9.81
C TYR A 18 27.12 17.59 10.68
N ALA A 19 26.89 18.54 11.59
CA ALA A 19 25.67 18.57 12.39
C ALA A 19 24.43 18.85 11.52
N ILE A 20 24.55 19.76 10.55
CA ILE A 20 23.47 20.09 9.60
C ILE A 20 23.16 18.87 8.73
N ILE A 21 24.18 18.19 8.19
CA ILE A 21 24.01 16.98 7.39
C ILE A 21 23.34 15.87 8.22
N GLY A 22 23.77 15.69 9.47
CA GLY A 22 23.19 14.70 10.38
C GLY A 22 21.69 14.94 10.62
N VAL A 23 21.31 16.18 10.95
CA VAL A 23 19.89 16.53 11.17
C VAL A 23 19.07 16.39 9.88
N ALA A 24 19.63 16.79 8.73
CA ALA A 24 18.96 16.65 7.44
C ALA A 24 18.66 15.19 7.08
N LEU A 25 19.59 14.28 7.32
CA LEU A 25 19.40 12.84 7.09
C LEU A 25 18.31 12.26 8.00
N VAL A 26 18.28 12.66 9.27
CA VAL A 26 17.25 12.22 10.21
C VAL A 26 15.87 12.71 9.76
N LEU A 27 15.73 13.99 9.43
CA LEU A 27 14.47 14.56 8.93
C LEU A 27 14.02 13.92 7.61
N PHE A 28 14.96 13.60 6.72
CA PHE A 28 14.68 12.90 5.47
C PHE A 28 14.10 11.49 5.72
N LEU A 29 14.69 10.72 6.64
CA LEU A 29 14.18 9.41 7.03
C LEU A 29 12.78 9.50 7.64
N PHE A 30 12.53 10.47 8.52
CA PHE A 30 11.19 10.71 9.07
C PHE A 30 10.18 11.12 7.98
N GLY A 31 10.60 11.89 6.97
CA GLY A 31 9.80 12.22 5.81
C GLY A 31 9.39 10.99 5.00
N ILE A 32 10.31 10.06 4.75
CA ILE A 32 10.02 8.78 4.08
C ILE A 32 9.04 7.94 4.90
N VAL A 33 9.24 7.83 6.21
CA VAL A 33 8.34 7.07 7.09
C VAL A 33 6.93 7.68 7.09
N GLY A 34 6.81 9.00 7.17
CA GLY A 34 5.53 9.70 7.07
C GLY A 34 4.85 9.48 5.71
N TRP A 35 5.61 9.58 4.61
CA TRP A 35 5.13 9.32 3.26
C TRP A 35 4.62 7.88 3.09
N LEU A 36 5.39 6.91 3.57
CA LEU A 36 5.02 5.50 3.55
C LEU A 36 3.77 5.26 4.38
N SER A 37 3.65 5.83 5.57
CA SER A 37 2.47 5.65 6.44
C SER A 37 1.17 6.11 5.76
N ILE A 38 1.21 7.22 5.02
CA ILE A 38 0.05 7.72 4.25
C ILE A 38 -0.29 6.78 3.08
N ASN A 39 0.72 6.33 2.34
CA ASN A 39 0.51 5.42 1.20
C ASN A 39 0.09 3.99 1.64
N LEU A 40 0.62 3.50 2.76
CA LEU A 40 0.34 2.17 3.31
C LEU A 40 -1.14 1.96 3.63
N ARG A 41 -1.87 2.99 4.08
CA ARG A 41 -3.32 2.90 4.27
C ARG A 41 -4.03 2.60 2.96
N LYS A 42 -3.64 3.31 1.90
CA LYS A 42 -4.17 3.09 0.55
C LYS A 42 -3.84 1.69 0.05
N SER A 43 -2.58 1.26 0.17
CA SER A 43 -2.14 -0.10 -0.20
C SER A 43 -2.81 -1.20 0.64
N GLY A 44 -3.06 -0.98 1.92
CA GLY A 44 -3.75 -1.92 2.81
C GLY A 44 -5.23 -2.07 2.48
N ASP A 45 -5.89 -0.97 2.12
CA ASP A 45 -7.28 -1.00 1.66
C ASP A 45 -7.39 -1.69 0.30
N TYR A 46 -6.45 -1.44 -0.63
CA TYR A 46 -6.34 -2.21 -1.87
C TYR A 46 -6.18 -3.71 -1.61
N PHE A 47 -5.37 -4.13 -0.64
CA PHE A 47 -5.17 -5.56 -0.37
C PHE A 47 -6.40 -6.23 0.24
N LYS A 48 -7.15 -5.52 1.09
CA LYS A 48 -8.38 -6.04 1.71
C LYS A 48 -9.54 -6.16 0.72
N GLU A 49 -9.56 -5.34 -0.32
CA GLU A 49 -10.62 -5.36 -1.34
C GLU A 49 -10.45 -6.46 -2.39
N ASN A 50 -9.25 -7.06 -2.53
CA ASN A 50 -8.94 -8.02 -3.59
C ASN A 50 -9.28 -9.49 -3.24
N ILE A 51 -10.02 -9.75 -2.15
CA ILE A 51 -10.44 -11.12 -1.82
C ILE A 51 -11.64 -11.48 -2.71
N GLN A 52 -11.36 -12.06 -3.88
CA GLN A 52 -12.37 -12.64 -4.75
C GLN A 52 -12.66 -14.09 -4.34
N VAL A 53 -13.93 -14.39 -4.08
CA VAL A 53 -14.39 -15.75 -3.74
C VAL A 53 -15.29 -16.24 -4.87
N HIS A 54 -14.92 -17.37 -5.47
CA HIS A 54 -15.72 -18.01 -6.51
C HIS A 54 -16.53 -19.17 -5.93
N ALA A 55 -17.84 -19.15 -6.15
CA ALA A 55 -18.75 -20.26 -5.83
C ALA A 55 -19.29 -20.85 -7.14
N PHE A 56 -18.97 -22.12 -7.41
CA PHE A 56 -19.47 -22.81 -8.59
C PHE A 56 -20.85 -23.40 -8.31
N LEU A 57 -21.80 -23.09 -9.19
CA LEU A 57 -23.17 -23.59 -9.13
C LEU A 57 -23.31 -24.83 -10.03
N TYR A 58 -24.17 -25.76 -9.63
CA TYR A 58 -24.52 -26.88 -10.49
C TYR A 58 -25.24 -26.42 -11.78
N PRO A 59 -25.02 -27.08 -12.93
CA PRO A 59 -25.61 -26.69 -14.21
C PRO A 59 -27.14 -26.66 -14.25
N ASP A 60 -27.78 -27.46 -13.40
CA ASP A 60 -29.23 -27.64 -13.29
C ASP A 60 -29.87 -26.75 -12.21
N ALA A 61 -29.08 -25.87 -11.57
CA ALA A 61 -29.58 -24.99 -10.53
C ALA A 61 -30.66 -24.05 -11.09
N GLY A 62 -31.87 -24.15 -10.55
CA GLY A 62 -32.98 -23.29 -10.95
C GLY A 62 -32.72 -21.82 -10.61
N LYS A 63 -33.11 -20.91 -11.53
CA LYS A 63 -32.90 -19.46 -11.42
C LYS A 63 -33.34 -18.87 -10.07
N LYS A 64 -34.49 -19.31 -9.54
CA LYS A 64 -34.99 -18.87 -8.22
C LYS A 64 -34.02 -19.14 -7.07
N ARG A 65 -33.29 -20.26 -7.11
CA ARG A 65 -32.34 -20.65 -6.06
C ARG A 65 -31.04 -19.86 -6.17
N ILE A 66 -30.62 -19.55 -7.41
CA ILE A 66 -29.48 -18.66 -7.69
C ILE A 66 -29.79 -17.24 -7.18
N ASP A 67 -30.98 -16.71 -7.49
CA ASP A 67 -31.38 -15.37 -7.05
C ASP A 67 -31.49 -15.27 -5.51
N SER A 68 -32.04 -16.31 -4.87
CA SER A 68 -32.10 -16.38 -3.40
C SER A 68 -30.70 -16.41 -2.78
N LEU A 69 -29.76 -17.16 -3.35
CA LEU A 69 -28.39 -17.22 -2.87
C LEU A 69 -27.67 -15.88 -3.06
N LYS A 70 -27.86 -15.25 -4.22
CA LYS A 70 -27.32 -13.91 -4.51
C LYS A 70 -27.79 -12.90 -3.47
N ASN A 71 -29.09 -12.87 -3.19
CA ASN A 71 -29.68 -11.94 -2.22
C ASN A 71 -29.19 -12.22 -0.79
N TYR A 72 -29.04 -13.49 -0.41
CA TYR A 72 -28.48 -13.87 0.88
C TYR A 72 -27.05 -13.36 1.04
N ILE A 73 -26.19 -13.55 0.04
CA ILE A 73 -24.79 -13.08 0.10
C ILE A 73 -24.74 -11.55 0.07
N ALA A 74 -25.59 -10.88 -0.72
CA ALA A 74 -25.65 -9.42 -0.78
C ALA A 74 -26.12 -8.77 0.53
N ALA A 75 -26.86 -9.50 1.37
CA ALA A 75 -27.29 -9.02 2.68
C ALA A 75 -26.18 -9.08 3.74
N ILE A 76 -25.04 -9.71 3.44
CA ILE A 76 -23.93 -9.86 4.37
C ILE A 76 -23.12 -8.56 4.43
N PRO A 77 -22.86 -7.98 5.62
CA PRO A 77 -22.25 -6.65 5.75
C PRO A 77 -20.81 -6.53 5.24
N TYR A 78 -20.11 -7.65 5.06
CA TYR A 78 -18.75 -7.71 4.51
C TYR A 78 -18.70 -8.17 3.04
N ALA A 79 -19.85 -8.43 2.40
CA ALA A 79 -19.93 -8.68 0.96
C ALA A 79 -20.07 -7.35 0.22
N ARG A 80 -19.02 -6.91 -0.47
CA ARG A 80 -19.03 -5.63 -1.19
C ARG A 80 -19.70 -5.72 -2.56
N ASP A 81 -19.43 -6.79 -3.31
CA ASP A 81 -19.98 -7.02 -4.65
C ASP A 81 -20.34 -8.49 -4.83
N VAL A 82 -21.52 -8.75 -5.40
CA VAL A 82 -22.06 -10.10 -5.60
C VAL A 82 -22.60 -10.21 -7.02
N GLN A 83 -21.78 -10.77 -7.90
CA GLN A 83 -22.12 -10.96 -9.30
C GLN A 83 -22.41 -12.43 -9.62
N HIS A 84 -23.45 -12.65 -10.41
CA HIS A 84 -23.72 -13.97 -10.98
C HIS A 84 -23.08 -14.06 -12.36
N ILE A 85 -22.03 -14.87 -12.47
CA ILE A 85 -21.33 -15.10 -13.72
C ILE A 85 -21.99 -16.25 -14.48
N THR A 86 -22.56 -15.97 -15.66
CA THR A 86 -23.10 -17.03 -16.53
C THR A 86 -21.97 -17.73 -17.28
N LYS A 87 -22.27 -18.92 -17.82
CA LYS A 87 -21.28 -19.69 -18.61
C LYS A 87 -20.73 -18.89 -19.81
N GLU A 88 -21.55 -18.07 -20.46
CA GLU A 88 -21.06 -17.24 -21.58
C GLU A 88 -20.15 -16.11 -21.10
N MET A 89 -20.44 -15.51 -19.94
CA MET A 89 -19.59 -14.46 -19.37
C MET A 89 -18.26 -15.03 -18.89
N ALA A 90 -18.26 -16.19 -18.22
CA ALA A 90 -17.04 -16.88 -17.83
C ALA A 90 -16.15 -17.23 -19.03
N ALA A 91 -16.74 -17.69 -20.13
CA ALA A 91 -16.00 -17.97 -21.37
C ALA A 91 -15.41 -16.70 -22.00
N LYS A 92 -16.11 -15.57 -21.93
CA LYS A 92 -15.59 -14.28 -22.43
C LYS A 92 -14.43 -13.77 -21.58
N GLU A 93 -14.52 -13.85 -20.25
CA GLU A 93 -13.44 -13.46 -19.33
C GLU A 93 -12.18 -14.30 -19.60
N TRP A 94 -12.35 -15.63 -19.69
CA TRP A 94 -11.25 -16.56 -19.98
C TRP A 94 -10.54 -16.25 -21.31
N ASN A 95 -11.28 -15.95 -22.37
CA ASN A 95 -10.70 -15.61 -23.67
C ASN A 95 -10.05 -14.22 -23.72
N LYS A 96 -10.29 -13.36 -22.73
CA LYS A 96 -9.71 -12.01 -22.66
C LYS A 96 -8.38 -12.00 -21.90
N ASP A 97 -8.26 -12.85 -20.88
CA ASP A 97 -7.07 -12.98 -20.06
C ASP A 97 -6.01 -13.93 -20.66
N ASN A 98 -6.39 -14.69 -21.69
CA ASN A 98 -5.58 -15.75 -22.30
C ASN A 98 -5.27 -15.49 -23.78
#